data_AF-A0A395YC05-F1
#
_entry.id   AF-A0A395YC05-F1
#
_cell.length_a   1.000
_cell.length_b   1.000
_cell.length_c   1.000
_cell.angle_alpha   90.00
_cell.angle_beta   90.00
_cell.angle_gamma   90.00
#
_symmetry.space_group_name_H-M   'P 1'
#
loop_
_entity.id
_entity.type
_entity.pdbx_description
1 polymer ?
#
loop_
_entity_poly.entity_id
_entity_poly.type
_entity_poly.pdbx_seq_one_letter_code
_entity_poly.pdbx_strand_id
1 'polypeptide(L)'
;MIYAAYAGTGKSYFCQEHPETIDLICMPFKYTNLPEIYGSMESDRKGEQVKANQELILRSHWVLYYYWAIKYLLYDCPEIPIVIPTIDLILNFLEADQIPYTLIYPEKI
;
A
#
# COMPACT_ATOMS: atom_id res chain seq x y z
N MET A 1 9.55 5.07 10.35
CA MET A 1 8.88 3.90 11.00
C MET A 1 7.84 3.30 10.06
N ILE A 2 7.64 1.98 10.03
CA ILE A 2 6.65 1.32 9.14
C ILE A 2 5.47 0.79 9.94
N TYR A 3 4.26 1.10 9.47
CA TYR A 3 3.01 0.51 9.96
C TYR A 3 2.42 -0.40 8.88
N ALA A 4 2.49 -1.71 9.09
CA ALA A 4 1.87 -2.71 8.22
C ALA A 4 0.47 -3.03 8.74
N ALA A 5 -0.54 -2.55 8.02
CA ALA A 5 -1.91 -2.54 8.53
C ALA A 5 -2.87 -3.35 7.65
N TYR A 6 -3.61 -4.27 8.27
CA TYR A 6 -4.54 -5.18 7.59
C TYR A 6 -5.69 -4.42 6.92
N ALA A 7 -6.35 -5.05 5.95
CA ALA A 7 -7.58 -4.48 5.36
C ALA A 7 -8.64 -4.24 6.46
N GLY A 8 -9.40 -3.15 6.36
CA GLY A 8 -10.42 -2.80 7.34
C GLY A 8 -9.94 -2.00 8.56
N THR A 9 -8.64 -1.71 8.71
CA THR A 9 -8.12 -0.94 9.85
C THR A 9 -8.19 0.59 9.69
N GLY A 10 -8.82 1.10 8.62
CA GLY A 10 -8.92 2.55 8.40
C GLY A 10 -7.63 3.24 7.94
N LYS A 11 -6.63 2.52 7.38
CA LYS A 11 -5.35 3.11 6.90
C LYS A 11 -5.48 4.43 6.14
N SER A 12 -6.28 4.44 5.08
CA SER A 12 -6.39 5.64 4.23
C SER A 12 -7.10 6.78 4.95
N TYR A 13 -8.02 6.48 5.87
CA TYR A 13 -8.61 7.49 6.75
C TYR A 13 -7.57 8.05 7.72
N PHE A 14 -6.78 7.19 8.36
CA PHE A 14 -5.67 7.60 9.23
C PHE A 14 -4.68 8.51 8.49
N CYS A 15 -4.24 8.15 7.28
CA CYS A 15 -3.31 8.97 6.52
C CYS A 15 -3.92 10.30 6.01
N GLN A 16 -5.24 10.39 5.89
CA GLN A 16 -5.92 11.66 5.57
C GLN A 16 -5.90 12.62 6.77
N GLU A 17 -6.10 12.10 7.99
CA GLU A 17 -6.04 12.88 9.23
C GLU A 17 -4.60 13.21 9.66
N HIS A 18 -3.63 12.40 9.21
CA HIS A 18 -2.20 12.51 9.51
C HIS A 18 -1.37 12.73 8.23
N PRO A 19 -1.38 13.95 7.66
CA PRO A 19 -0.72 14.27 6.39
C PRO A 19 0.81 14.17 6.45
N GLU A 20 1.39 14.11 7.65
CA GLU A 20 2.80 13.82 7.88
C GLU A 20 3.18 12.37 7.58
N THR A 21 2.20 11.50 7.33
CA THR A 21 2.42 10.08 7.00
C THR A 21 2.32 9.81 5.50
N ILE A 22 2.99 8.76 5.04
CA ILE A 22 2.90 8.31 3.65
C ILE A 22 1.95 7.11 3.58
N ASP A 23 0.79 7.27 2.92
CA ASP A 23 -0.05 6.15 2.49
C ASP A 23 0.57 5.50 1.24
N LEU A 24 1.44 4.52 1.45
CA LEU A 24 2.12 3.84 0.35
C LEU A 24 1.18 2.77 -0.23
N ILE A 25 0.22 3.20 -1.03
CA ILE A 25 -0.75 2.31 -1.68
C ILE A 25 -0.02 1.37 -2.68
N CYS A 26 -0.30 0.06 -2.61
CA CYS A 26 0.35 -0.93 -3.49
C CYS A 26 -0.24 -1.01 -4.91
N MET A 27 -1.47 -0.53 -5.12
CA MET A 27 -2.21 -0.65 -6.39
C MET A 27 -1.43 -0.12 -7.62
N PRO A 28 -0.79 1.07 -7.58
CA PRO A 28 -0.03 1.59 -8.73
C PRO A 28 1.20 0.76 -9.09
N PHE A 29 1.73 0.00 -8.14
CA PHE A 29 2.82 -0.95 -8.38
C PHE A 29 2.26 -2.25 -8.95
N LYS A 30 1.13 -2.71 -8.41
CA LYS A 30 0.49 -3.99 -8.70
C LYS A 30 -0.06 -4.07 -10.12
N TYR A 31 -0.59 -2.98 -10.67
CA TYR A 31 -1.27 -3.02 -11.97
C TYR A 31 -0.68 -2.07 -13.00
N THR A 32 -0.58 -2.50 -14.26
CA THR A 32 0.01 -1.69 -15.34
C THR A 32 -0.98 -0.68 -15.92
N ASN A 33 -2.26 -1.02 -15.97
CA ASN A 33 -3.32 -0.22 -16.59
C ASN A 33 -4.24 0.48 -15.56
N LEU A 34 -3.80 0.61 -14.31
CA LEU A 34 -4.62 1.24 -13.25
C LEU A 34 -5.16 2.63 -13.64
N PRO A 35 -4.37 3.55 -14.24
CA PRO A 35 -4.87 4.87 -14.62
C PRO A 35 -5.97 4.81 -15.69
N GLU A 36 -5.84 3.90 -16.66
CA GLU A 36 -6.81 3.71 -17.75
C GLU A 36 -8.15 3.21 -17.19
N ILE A 37 -8.10 2.19 -16.34
CA ILE A 37 -9.28 1.64 -15.67
C ILE A 37 -9.92 2.67 -14.74
N TYR A 38 -9.13 3.43 -13.97
CA TYR A 38 -9.67 4.46 -13.11
C TYR A 38 -10.32 5.62 -13.88
N GLY A 39 -9.78 5.95 -15.07
CA GLY A 39 -10.31 6.96 -15.96
C GLY A 39 -11.64 6.56 -16.63
N SER A 40 -11.81 5.27 -16.95
CA SER A 40 -12.99 4.74 -17.64
C SER A 40 -14.21 4.47 -16.73
N MET A 41 -14.03 4.42 -15.41
CA MET A 41 -15.12 4.21 -14.46
C MET A 41 -16.02 5.45 -14.33
N GLU A 42 -17.34 5.25 -14.18
CA GLU A 42 -18.29 6.30 -13.78
C GLU A 42 -17.88 6.90 -12.43
N SER A 43 -18.04 8.22 -12.24
CA SER A 43 -17.57 8.97 -11.05
C SER A 43 -18.00 8.33 -9.73
N ASP A 44 -19.21 7.79 -9.69
CA ASP A 44 -19.84 7.26 -8.47
C ASP A 44 -19.34 5.85 -8.12
N ARG A 45 -18.56 5.23 -9.02
CA ARG A 45 -17.86 3.96 -8.82
C ARG A 45 -16.35 4.14 -8.60
N LYS A 46 -15.84 5.37 -8.63
CA LYS A 46 -14.42 5.68 -8.39
C LYS A 46 -14.13 5.57 -6.91
N GLY A 47 -13.18 4.71 -6.54
CA GLY A 47 -12.84 4.43 -5.14
C GLY A 47 -12.43 2.97 -4.96
N GLU A 48 -12.82 2.36 -3.85
CA GLU A 48 -12.44 0.97 -3.53
C GLU A 48 -12.86 -0.06 -4.58
N GLN A 49 -13.92 0.21 -5.36
CA GLN A 49 -14.44 -0.70 -6.37
C GLN A 49 -13.43 -0.99 -7.49
N VAL A 50 -12.49 -0.07 -7.76
CA VAL A 50 -11.43 -0.31 -8.75
C VAL A 50 -10.60 -1.55 -8.38
N LYS A 51 -10.45 -1.85 -7.08
CA LYS A 51 -9.67 -3.00 -6.58
C LYS A 51 -10.23 -4.35 -7.05
N ALA A 52 -11.51 -4.40 -7.38
CA ALA A 52 -12.23 -5.59 -7.83
C ALA A 52 -12.46 -5.62 -9.35
N ASN A 53 -11.94 -4.64 -10.11
CA ASN A 53 -12.13 -4.61 -11.55
C ASN A 53 -11.34 -5.76 -12.23
N GLN A 54 -12.05 -6.58 -13.00
CA GLN A 54 -11.51 -7.77 -13.66
C GLN A 54 -10.58 -7.45 -14.85
N GLU A 55 -10.61 -6.22 -15.35
CA GLU A 55 -9.76 -5.75 -16.46
C GLU A 55 -8.37 -5.30 -15.98
N LEU A 56 -8.10 -5.32 -14.66
CA LEU A 56 -6.80 -4.96 -14.12
C LEU A 56 -5.71 -5.98 -14.51
N ILE A 57 -4.65 -5.49 -15.14
CA ILE A 57 -3.52 -6.30 -15.61
C ILE A 57 -2.42 -6.28 -14.56
N LEU A 58 -2.15 -7.45 -13.96
CA LEU A 58 -1.11 -7.63 -12.95
C LEU A 58 0.28 -7.40 -13.54
N ARG A 59 1.06 -6.49 -12.94
CA ARG A 59 2.45 -6.25 -13.30
C ARG A 59 3.32 -7.39 -12.75
N SER A 60 4.15 -7.98 -13.61
CA SER A 60 5.16 -8.96 -13.15
C SER A 60 6.10 -8.32 -12.12
N HIS A 61 6.51 -9.08 -11.10
CA HIS A 61 7.47 -8.65 -10.08
C HIS A 61 7.08 -7.38 -9.29
N TRP A 62 5.80 -6.98 -9.29
CA TRP A 62 5.35 -5.76 -8.61
C TRP A 62 5.74 -5.68 -7.14
N VAL A 63 5.80 -6.83 -6.45
CA VAL A 63 6.18 -6.92 -5.04
C VAL A 63 7.61 -6.42 -4.82
N LEU A 64 8.54 -6.73 -5.73
CA LEU A 64 9.93 -6.26 -5.65
C LEU A 64 10.02 -4.75 -5.84
N TYR A 65 9.30 -4.20 -6.82
CA TYR A 65 9.26 -2.76 -7.04
C TYR A 65 8.64 -2.01 -5.85
N TYR A 66 7.59 -2.59 -5.27
CA TYR A 66 6.95 -2.04 -4.08
C TYR A 66 7.89 -2.07 -2.87
N TYR A 67 8.60 -3.18 -2.66
CA TYR A 67 9.60 -3.31 -1.61
C TYR A 67 10.75 -2.30 -1.77
N TRP A 68 11.25 -2.10 -2.99
CA TRP A 68 12.27 -1.08 -3.25
C TRP A 68 11.77 0.33 -2.98
N ALA A 69 10.51 0.63 -3.26
CA ALA A 69 9.91 1.92 -2.90
C ALA A 69 9.89 2.13 -1.37
N ILE A 70 9.57 1.08 -0.60
CA ILE A 70 9.66 1.13 0.87
C ILE A 70 11.10 1.48 1.29
N LYS A 71 12.10 0.75 0.78
CA LYS A 71 13.51 1.00 1.13
C LYS A 71 13.98 2.40 0.72
N TYR A 72 13.56 2.87 -0.45
CA TYR A 72 13.86 4.21 -0.92
C TYR A 72 13.32 5.27 0.05
N LEU A 73 12.05 5.15 0.45
CA LEU A 73 11.42 6.10 1.38
C LEU A 73 12.05 6.06 2.77
N LEU A 74 12.44 4.88 3.27
CA LEU A 74 13.16 4.77 4.55
C LEU A 74 14.52 5.47 4.52
N TYR A 75 15.18 5.48 3.36
CA TYR A 75 16.48 6.13 3.19
C TYR A 75 16.33 7.65 3.01
N ASP A 76 15.40 8.09 2.16
CA ASP A 76 15.23 9.49 1.78
C ASP A 76 14.45 10.29 2.83
N CYS A 77 13.53 9.64 3.54
CA CYS A 77 12.61 10.25 4.51
C CYS A 77 12.49 9.40 5.81
N PRO A 78 13.60 9.17 6.55
CA PRO A 78 13.61 8.21 7.66
C PRO A 78 12.64 8.55 8.82
N GLU A 79 12.40 9.84 9.03
CA GLU A 79 11.52 10.36 10.09
C GLU A 79 10.03 10.25 9.75
N ILE A 80 9.69 10.08 8.47
CA ILE A 80 8.30 10.04 8.02
C ILE A 80 7.73 8.63 8.22
N PRO A 81 6.60 8.47 8.93
CA PRO A 81 5.96 7.16 9.03
C PRO A 81 5.39 6.71 7.68
N ILE A 82 5.65 5.45 7.33
CA ILE A 82 5.15 4.82 6.10
C ILE A 82 4.06 3.83 6.51
N VAL A 83 2.86 4.01 5.97
CA VAL A 83 1.75 3.09 6.15
C VAL A 83 1.65 2.21 4.91
N ILE A 84 1.72 0.90 5.10
CA ILE A 84 1.66 -0.11 4.04
C ILE A 84 0.51 -1.09 4.30
N PRO A 85 -0.10 -1.70 3.26
CA PRO A 85 -0.96 -2.85 3.45
C PRO A 85 -0.12 -4.07 3.88
N THR A 86 -0.72 -4.95 4.68
CA THR A 86 -0.13 -6.24 4.99
C THR A 86 -0.05 -7.10 3.72
N ILE A 87 1.17 -7.42 3.29
CA ILE A 87 1.46 -8.34 2.17
C ILE A 87 2.56 -9.29 2.67
N ASP A 88 2.25 -10.58 2.80
CA ASP A 88 3.15 -11.56 3.44
C ASP A 88 4.56 -11.53 2.87
N LEU A 89 4.69 -11.47 1.54
CA LEU A 89 6.01 -11.44 0.90
C LEU A 89 6.79 -10.16 1.20
N ILE A 90 6.11 -9.02 1.40
CA ILE A 90 6.77 -7.78 1.83
C ILE A 90 7.24 -7.89 3.28
N LEU A 91 6.42 -8.46 4.17
CA LEU A 91 6.81 -8.67 5.56
C LEU A 91 8.03 -9.58 5.66
N ASN A 92 8.05 -10.68 4.90
CA ASN A 92 9.20 -11.58 4.82
C ASN A 92 10.48 -10.84 4.35
N PHE A 93 10.36 -9.94 3.37
CA PHE A 93 11.51 -9.13 2.92
C PHE A 93 11.95 -8.10 3.98
N LEU A 94 11.03 -7.48 4.71
CA LEU A 94 11.37 -6.59 5.81
C LEU A 94 12.09 -7.34 6.92
N GLU A 95 11.62 -8.54 7.28
CA GLU A 95 12.27 -9.40 8.27
C GLU A 95 13.67 -9.86 7.84
N ALA A 96 13.81 -10.29 6.58
CA ALA A 96 15.09 -10.73 6.03
C ALA A 96 16.15 -9.62 6.07
N ASP A 97 15.75 -8.38 5.80
CA ASP A 97 16.62 -7.19 5.84
C ASP A 97 16.68 -6.54 7.24
N GLN A 98 16.05 -7.13 8.26
CA GLN A 98 16.00 -6.63 9.63
C GLN A 98 15.42 -5.20 9.74
N ILE A 99 14.46 -4.87 8.89
CA ILE A 99 13.75 -3.60 8.89
C ILE A 99 12.55 -3.69 9.85
N PRO A 100 12.51 -2.90 10.93
CA PRO A 100 11.42 -2.99 11.91
C PRO A 100 10.11 -2.43 11.35
N TYR A 101 9.01 -3.10 11.69
CA TYR A 101 7.66 -2.66 11.36
C TYR A 101 6.68 -3.03 12.49
N THR A 102 5.59 -2.28 12.58
CA THR A 102 4.50 -2.54 13.52
C THR A 102 3.30 -3.10 12.76
N LEU A 103 2.79 -4.26 13.19
CA LEU A 103 1.56 -4.84 12.65
C LEU A 103 0.33 -4.22 13.32
N ILE A 104 -0.60 -3.75 12.51
CA ILE A 104 -1.88 -3.19 12.97
C ILE A 104 -3.01 -4.13 12.53
N TYR A 105 -3.69 -4.71 13.50
CA TYR A 105 -4.82 -5.62 13.31
C TYR A 105 -6.13 -4.85 13.40
N PRO A 106 -7.20 -5.31 12.71
CA PRO A 106 -8.53 -4.78 12.95
C PRO A 106 -8.96 -5.12 14.39
N GLU A 107 -9.74 -4.24 15.01
CA GLU A 107 -10.41 -4.59 16.25
C GLU A 107 -11.33 -5.79 16.01
N LYS A 108 -11.32 -6.76 16.92
CA LYS A 108 -12.29 -7.85 16.89
C LYS A 108 -13.65 -7.26 17.23
N ILE A 109 -14.56 -7.27 16.26
CA ILE A 109 -15.98 -6.99 16.45
C ILE A 109 -16.64 -8.19 17.13
#